data_AF-A0A2V7GLI7-F1
#
_entry.id   AF-A0A2V7GLI7-F1
#
_cell.length_a   1.000
_cell.length_b   1.000
_cell.length_c   1.000
_cell.angle_alpha   90.00
_cell.angle_beta   90.00
_cell.angle_gamma   90.00
#
_symmetry.space_group_name_H-M   'P 1'
#
loop_
_entity.id
_entity.type
_entity.pdbx_description
1 polymer ?
#
loop_
_entity_poly.entity_id
_entity_poly.type
_entity_poly.pdbx_seq_one_letter_code
_entity_poly.pdbx_strand_id
1 'polypeptide(L)'
;MTAPAITFTAHSAPLGIAFYTGTMFPAGYQGDAFVAYHGSWNRSVPTGAKVVRVHVQGGVPVSITDFIVGWQLADYSRWGRPAGLLVLPDGSLLITDDSSGRIWRVSYGP
;
A
#
# COMPACT_ATOMS: atom_id res chain seq x y z
N MET A 1 -13.10 -22.92 -10.21
CA MET A 1 -12.38 -21.64 -10.01
C MET A 1 -11.95 -21.58 -8.56
N THR A 2 -10.70 -21.21 -8.29
CA THR A 2 -10.19 -21.03 -6.93
C THR A 2 -10.52 -19.62 -6.46
N ALA A 3 -10.95 -19.47 -5.20
CA ALA A 3 -11.20 -18.15 -4.61
C ALA A 3 -9.90 -17.33 -4.50
N PRO A 4 -9.97 -15.98 -4.53
CA PRO A 4 -8.80 -15.15 -4.25
C PRO A 4 -8.26 -15.42 -2.84
N ALA A 5 -6.94 -15.33 -2.68
CA ALA A 5 -6.29 -15.58 -1.39
C ALA A 5 -6.62 -14.54 -0.31
N ILE A 6 -6.92 -13.31 -0.71
CA ILE A 6 -7.42 -12.24 0.16
C ILE A 6 -8.26 -11.25 -0.64
N THR A 7 -9.15 -10.54 0.02
CA THR A 7 -10.00 -9.51 -0.57
C THR A 7 -9.67 -8.13 -0.02
N PHE A 8 -10.01 -7.10 -0.79
CA PHE A 8 -9.81 -5.71 -0.41
C PHE A 8 -11.15 -4.98 -0.32
N THR A 9 -11.16 -3.84 0.38
CA THR A 9 -12.34 -2.96 0.42
C THR A 9 -12.77 -2.61 -1.00
N ALA A 10 -14.05 -2.79 -1.30
CA ALA A 10 -14.59 -2.48 -2.62
C ALA A 10 -14.26 -1.03 -3.03
N HIS A 11 -13.90 -0.86 -4.31
CA HIS A 11 -13.50 0.41 -4.92
C HIS A 11 -12.19 1.02 -4.39
N SER A 12 -11.36 0.31 -3.61
CA SER A 12 -10.06 0.85 -3.16
C SER A 12 -9.04 1.07 -4.27
N ALA A 13 -9.25 0.45 -5.44
CA ALA A 13 -8.39 0.52 -6.63
C ALA A 13 -6.92 0.18 -6.32
N PRO A 14 -6.62 -1.10 -5.97
CA PRO A 14 -5.23 -1.53 -5.80
C PRO A 14 -4.52 -1.52 -7.16
N LEU A 15 -3.51 -0.68 -7.33
CA LEU A 15 -2.76 -0.53 -8.60
C LEU A 15 -1.32 -1.01 -8.56
N GLY A 16 -0.76 -1.19 -7.36
CA GLY A 16 0.62 -1.66 -7.18
C GLY A 16 0.72 -2.61 -6.00
N ILE A 17 1.59 -3.61 -6.14
CA ILE A 17 1.94 -4.57 -5.09
C ILE A 17 3.45 -4.79 -5.10
N ALA A 18 4.06 -4.85 -3.91
CA ALA A 18 5.46 -5.23 -3.75
C ALA A 18 5.62 -6.10 -2.51
N PHE A 19 6.23 -7.27 -2.65
CA PHE A 19 6.66 -8.07 -1.50
C PHE A 19 7.93 -7.47 -0.90
N TYR A 20 7.98 -7.36 0.42
CA TYR A 20 9.10 -6.78 1.12
C TYR A 20 10.19 -7.81 1.37
N THR A 21 11.25 -7.72 0.59
CA THR A 21 12.45 -8.57 0.71
C THR A 21 13.66 -7.80 1.23
N GLY A 22 13.47 -6.53 1.61
CA GLY A 22 14.52 -5.68 2.18
C GLY A 22 14.76 -5.95 3.67
N THR A 23 15.81 -5.35 4.22
CA THR A 23 16.20 -5.50 5.64
C THR A 23 16.19 -4.20 6.43
N MET A 24 15.77 -3.08 5.81
CA MET A 24 15.71 -1.77 6.47
C MET A 24 14.55 -1.67 7.47
N PHE A 25 13.37 -2.18 7.11
CA PHE A 25 12.21 -2.20 8.01
C PHE A 25 12.39 -3.33 9.05
N PRO A 26 11.72 -3.25 10.22
CA PRO A 26 11.79 -4.28 11.24
C PRO A 26 11.53 -5.68 10.68
N ALA A 27 12.20 -6.70 11.22
CA ALA A 27 12.17 -8.07 10.71
C ALA A 27 10.75 -8.61 10.46
N GLY A 28 9.78 -8.19 11.28
CA GLY A 28 8.38 -8.58 11.10
C GLY A 28 7.77 -8.17 9.75
N TYR A 29 8.33 -7.23 9.00
CA TYR A 29 7.85 -6.83 7.67
C TYR A 29 8.35 -7.75 6.55
N GLN A 30 9.38 -8.57 6.78
CA GLN A 30 9.98 -9.39 5.74
C GLN A 30 9.02 -10.49 5.29
N GLY A 31 8.83 -10.61 3.97
CA GLY A 31 7.90 -11.56 3.36
C GLY A 31 6.46 -11.06 3.22
N ASP A 32 6.11 -9.95 3.88
CA ASP A 32 4.81 -9.32 3.71
C ASP A 32 4.71 -8.54 2.40
N ALA A 33 3.49 -8.18 2.00
CA ALA A 33 3.27 -7.36 0.81
C ALA A 33 2.78 -5.95 1.18
N PHE A 34 3.25 -4.94 0.46
CA PHE A 34 2.65 -3.63 0.42
C PHE A 34 1.74 -3.53 -0.80
N VAL A 35 0.57 -2.90 -0.64
CA VAL A 35 -0.38 -2.67 -1.73
C VAL A 35 -0.79 -1.21 -1.74
N ALA A 36 -0.67 -0.56 -2.89
CA ALA A 36 -1.05 0.83 -3.10
C ALA A 36 -2.51 0.91 -3.52
N TYR A 37 -3.35 1.47 -2.66
CA TYR A 37 -4.74 1.80 -2.96
C TYR A 37 -4.82 3.20 -3.56
N HIS A 38 -5.11 3.27 -4.85
CA HIS A 38 -5.18 4.51 -5.62
C HIS A 38 -6.39 5.38 -5.27
N GLY A 39 -7.42 4.77 -4.67
CA GLY A 39 -8.60 5.47 -4.17
C GLY A 39 -9.80 5.40 -5.11
N SER A 40 -10.98 5.31 -4.49
CA SER A 40 -12.27 5.16 -5.17
C SER A 40 -12.65 6.39 -5.99
N TRP A 41 -13.24 6.18 -7.15
CA TRP A 41 -13.96 7.23 -7.89
C TRP A 41 -15.48 6.99 -7.92
N ASN A 42 -15.92 5.73 -7.78
CA ASN A 42 -17.32 5.33 -7.88
C ASN A 42 -17.86 4.77 -6.54
N ARG A 43 -17.82 5.57 -5.48
CA ARG A 43 -18.34 5.21 -4.15
C ARG A 43 -18.82 6.46 -3.43
N SER A 44 -19.99 6.41 -2.78
CA SER A 44 -20.58 7.56 -2.08
C SER A 44 -19.74 8.05 -0.91
N VAL A 45 -19.12 7.12 -0.16
CA VAL A 45 -18.12 7.44 0.87
C VAL A 45 -16.75 7.05 0.31
N PRO A 46 -15.84 8.00 0.02
CA PRO A 46 -14.54 7.68 -0.56
C PRO A 46 -13.67 6.78 0.32
N THR A 47 -12.93 5.86 -0.29
CA THR A 47 -11.98 4.96 0.38
C THR A 47 -10.70 4.79 -0.45
N GLY A 48 -9.67 4.16 0.12
CA GLY A 48 -8.35 4.02 -0.50
C GLY A 48 -7.48 5.26 -0.28
N ALA A 49 -6.69 5.64 -1.29
CA ALA A 49 -5.67 6.68 -1.19
C ALA A 49 -4.71 6.45 -0.01
N LYS A 50 -4.13 5.24 0.02
CA LYS A 50 -3.21 4.79 1.08
C LYS A 50 -2.35 3.63 0.59
N VAL A 51 -1.31 3.33 1.33
CA VAL A 51 -0.60 2.05 1.23
C VAL A 51 -1.00 1.19 2.41
N VAL A 52 -1.38 -0.06 2.12
CA VAL A 52 -1.66 -1.08 3.14
C VAL A 52 -0.55 -2.11 3.15
N ARG A 53 -0.40 -2.78 4.29
CA ARG A 53 0.43 -3.96 4.47
C ARG A 53 -0.48 -5.18 4.58
N VAL A 54 -0.25 -6.16 3.73
CA VAL A 54 -0.83 -7.49 3.79
C VAL A 54 0.15 -8.38 4.56
N HIS A 55 -0.29 -8.87 5.71
CA HIS A 55 0.49 -9.79 6.54
C HIS A 55 0.47 -11.18 5.92
N VAL A 56 1.63 -11.79 5.75
CA VAL A 56 1.81 -13.10 5.12
C VAL A 56 2.44 -14.06 6.12
N GLN A 57 1.81 -15.20 6.35
CA GLN A 57 2.30 -16.26 7.23
C GLN A 57 2.35 -17.58 6.46
N GLY A 58 3.53 -18.20 6.39
CA GLY A 58 3.71 -19.46 5.65
C GLY A 58 3.34 -19.35 4.16
N GLY A 59 3.52 -18.17 3.55
CA GLY A 59 3.13 -17.90 2.17
C GLY A 59 1.64 -17.59 1.94
N VAL A 60 0.84 -17.53 3.01
CA VAL A 60 -0.60 -17.24 2.94
C VAL A 60 -0.88 -15.84 3.50
N PRO A 61 -1.61 -14.96 2.79
CA PRO A 61 -2.03 -13.67 3.33
C PRO A 61 -3.12 -13.88 4.40
N VAL A 62 -2.92 -13.32 5.59
CA VAL A 62 -3.80 -13.58 6.76
C VAL A 62 -4.55 -12.34 7.25
N SER A 63 -4.02 -11.14 7.03
CA SER A 63 -4.66 -9.89 7.46
C SER A 63 -4.13 -8.69 6.70
N ILE A 64 -4.81 -7.54 6.84
CA ILE A 64 -4.43 -6.28 6.21
C ILE A 64 -4.44 -5.19 7.28
N THR A 65 -3.38 -4.38 7.32
CA THR A 65 -3.31 -3.18 8.16
C THR A 65 -2.91 -1.97 7.32
N ASP A 66 -3.32 -0.79 7.75
CA ASP A 66 -2.84 0.44 7.13
C ASP A 66 -1.33 0.61 7.40
N PHE A 67 -0.58 1.01 6.38
CA PHE A 67 0.86 1.27 6.48
C PHE A 67 1.15 2.77 6.39
N ILE A 68 0.69 3.43 5.32
CA ILE A 68 0.78 4.89 5.17
C ILE A 68 -0.57 5.41 4.71
N VAL A 69 -1.09 6.38 5.47
CA VAL A 69 -2.37 7.05 5.25
C VAL A 69 -2.16 8.56 5.20
N GLY A 70 -3.22 9.30 4.88
CA GLY A 70 -3.23 10.76 4.95
C GLY A 70 -3.37 11.47 3.60
N TRP A 71 -3.21 10.76 2.47
CA TRP A 71 -3.51 11.32 1.15
C TRP A 71 -4.99 11.71 0.97
N GLN A 72 -5.89 11.02 1.68
CA GLN A 72 -7.29 11.41 1.82
C GLN A 72 -7.52 12.00 3.20
N LEU A 73 -8.07 13.21 3.25
CA LEU A 73 -8.38 13.93 4.49
C LEU A 73 -9.75 13.52 5.04
N ALA A 74 -10.08 14.01 6.24
CA ALA A 74 -11.34 13.69 6.92
C ALA A 74 -12.59 14.19 6.16
N ASP A 75 -12.45 15.25 5.37
CA ASP A 75 -13.49 15.78 4.48
C ASP A 75 -13.58 15.03 3.13
N TYR A 76 -12.83 13.93 2.99
CA TYR A 76 -12.68 13.10 1.79
C TYR A 76 -11.97 13.74 0.61
N SER A 77 -11.47 14.98 0.74
CA SER A 77 -10.58 15.57 -0.26
C SER A 77 -9.28 14.77 -0.35
N ARG A 78 -8.63 14.81 -1.52
CA ARG A 78 -7.37 14.09 -1.77
C ARG A 78 -6.33 15.02 -2.35
N TRP A 79 -5.11 14.93 -1.83
CA TRP A 79 -3.96 15.67 -2.35
C TRP A 79 -2.95 14.76 -3.07
N GLY A 80 -3.22 13.46 -3.12
CA GLY A 80 -2.43 12.49 -3.86
C GLY A 80 -3.13 11.13 -3.99
N ARG A 81 -2.58 10.26 -4.84
CA ARG A 81 -3.11 8.93 -5.18
C ARG A 81 -1.95 7.96 -5.42
N PRO A 82 -1.60 7.11 -4.43
CA PRO A 82 -0.50 6.17 -4.58
C PRO A 82 -0.83 5.11 -5.63
N ALA A 83 0.13 4.78 -6.50
CA ALA A 83 -0.05 3.85 -7.62
C ALA A 83 1.01 2.73 -7.62
N GLY A 84 2.25 3.06 -7.97
CA GLY A 84 3.35 2.10 -8.10
C GLY A 84 4.13 1.95 -6.80
N LEU A 85 4.70 0.76 -6.59
CA LEU A 85 5.54 0.42 -5.45
C LEU A 85 6.84 -0.23 -5.93
N LEU A 86 7.96 0.11 -5.29
CA LEU A 86 9.26 -0.53 -5.55
C LEU A 86 10.08 -0.59 -4.26
N VAL A 87 10.55 -1.79 -3.89
CA VAL A 87 11.56 -1.93 -2.83
C VAL A 87 12.93 -1.69 -3.46
N LEU A 88 13.67 -0.72 -2.94
CA LEU A 88 15.03 -0.41 -3.39
C LEU A 88 16.06 -1.39 -2.81
N PRO A 89 17.27 -1.49 -3.41
CA PRO A 89 18.33 -2.36 -2.91
C PRO A 89 18.74 -2.10 -1.46
N ASP A 90 18.58 -0.87 -0.97
CA ASP A 90 18.84 -0.51 0.42
C ASP A 90 17.72 -0.89 1.39
N GLY A 91 16.62 -1.47 0.90
CA GLY A 91 15.45 -1.87 1.67
C GLY A 91 14.42 -0.78 1.91
N SER A 92 14.60 0.44 1.38
CA SER A 92 13.57 1.49 1.41
C SER A 92 12.45 1.22 0.38
N LEU A 93 11.25 1.72 0.64
CA LEU A 93 10.10 1.58 -0.27
C LEU A 93 9.86 2.89 -1.03
N LEU A 94 9.83 2.83 -2.35
CA LEU A 94 9.31 3.90 -3.21
C LEU A 94 7.82 3.73 -3.45
N ILE A 95 7.11 4.87 -3.48
CA ILE A 95 5.69 4.95 -3.79
C ILE A 95 5.51 6.06 -4.83
N THR A 96 4.94 5.74 -6.00
CA THR A 96 4.55 6.78 -6.96
C THR A 96 3.17 7.33 -6.64
N ASP A 97 3.00 8.63 -6.84
CA ASP A 97 1.72 9.33 -6.75
C ASP A 97 1.49 10.08 -8.06
N ASP A 98 0.63 9.53 -8.90
CA ASP A 98 0.43 10.02 -10.26
C ASP A 98 -0.39 11.32 -10.31
N SER A 99 -1.29 11.53 -9.34
CA SER A 99 -2.12 12.73 -9.27
C SER A 99 -1.36 13.97 -8.82
N SER A 100 -0.34 13.81 -7.96
CA SER A 100 0.49 14.92 -7.49
C SER A 100 1.84 15.01 -8.20
N GLY A 101 2.18 14.02 -9.05
CA GLY A 101 3.45 13.98 -9.77
C GLY A 101 4.66 13.77 -8.85
N ARG A 102 4.50 13.00 -7.77
CA ARG A 102 5.53 12.80 -6.73
C ARG A 102 5.97 11.34 -6.63
N ILE A 103 7.20 11.16 -6.15
CA ILE A 103 7.70 9.86 -5.70
C ILE A 103 8.10 10.02 -4.24
N TRP A 104 7.52 9.20 -3.37
CA TRP A 104 7.83 9.14 -1.95
C TRP A 104 8.84 8.04 -1.70
N ARG A 105 9.80 8.28 -0.81
CA ARG A 105 10.70 7.25 -0.30
C ARG A 105 10.46 7.07 1.19
N VAL A 106 10.20 5.83 1.59
CA VAL A 106 9.95 5.43 2.97
C VAL A 106 11.17 4.67 3.45
N SER A 107 11.87 5.23 4.43
CA SER A 107 13.00 4.61 5.10
C SER A 107 12.71 4.43 6.59
N TYR A 108 13.28 3.40 7.18
CA TYR A 108 13.25 3.18 8.63
C TYR A 108 14.65 3.45 9.18
N GLY A 109 14.72 4.29 10.20
CA GLY A 109 15.96 4.74 10.81
C GLY A 109 15.67 5.46 12.13
N PRO A 110 16.72 5.76 12.91
CA PRO A 110 16.62 6.57 14.12
C PRO A 110 16.14 7.99 13.85
#